data_AF-A0A971GPF1-F1
#
_entry.id   AF-A0A971GPF1-F1
#
_cell.length_a   1.000
_cell.length_b   1.000
_cell.length_c   1.000
_cell.angle_alpha   90.00
_cell.angle_beta   90.00
_cell.angle_gamma   90.00
#
_symmetry.space_group_name_H-M   'P 1'
#
loop_
_entity.id
_entity.type
_entity.pdbx_description
1 polymer ?
#
loop_
_entity_poly.entity_id
_entity_poly.type
_entity_poly.pdbx_seq_one_letter_code
_entity_poly.pdbx_strand_id
1 'polypeptide(L)'
;NRESIIITVTHSHVQNTGFCYNFPSYRNLQGSERFTEVLKNEKVELWLFGHTHIPSCLGQSKRTVYSLNGTVFINAAAIREDYFFSYSESRIVILKNGSDRMIVKFRDHRSRQYRDFHEVSIRLKTRFRYTGEKPVMNVYRPGQSG
;
A
#
# COMPACT_ATOMS: atom_id res chain seq x y z
N ASN A 1 -5.93 15.22 -10.34
CA ASN A 1 -6.03 14.12 -9.34
C ASN A 1 -6.05 14.58 -7.88
N ARG A 2 -6.04 15.89 -7.56
CA ARG A 2 -5.96 16.37 -6.17
C ARG A 2 -7.19 16.04 -5.33
N GLU A 3 -8.35 15.87 -5.96
CA GLU A 3 -9.60 15.45 -5.30
C GLU A 3 -9.81 13.93 -5.29
N SER A 4 -8.94 13.17 -5.96
CA SER A 4 -9.10 11.72 -6.13
C SER A 4 -8.42 10.97 -5.00
N ILE A 5 -9.06 9.98 -4.39
CA ILE A 5 -8.37 9.02 -3.50
C ILE A 5 -7.38 8.22 -4.35
N ILE A 6 -6.10 8.21 -3.97
CA ILE A 6 -5.03 7.53 -4.69
C ILE A 6 -4.54 6.36 -3.85
N ILE A 7 -4.66 5.17 -4.43
CA ILE A 7 -4.08 3.93 -3.91
C ILE A 7 -3.05 3.46 -4.94
N THR A 8 -1.83 3.22 -4.50
CA THR A 8 -0.73 2.78 -5.36
C THR A 8 -0.36 1.34 -5.00
N VAL A 9 -0.12 0.51 -6.01
CA VAL A 9 0.37 -0.88 -5.84
C VAL A 9 1.66 -1.02 -6.64
N THR A 10 2.70 -1.52 -6.00
CA THR A 10 4.03 -1.71 -6.61
C THR A 10 4.65 -3.03 -6.19
N HIS A 11 5.69 -3.46 -6.90
CA HIS A 11 6.46 -4.62 -6.45
C HIS A 11 7.24 -4.32 -5.17
N SER A 12 7.86 -3.14 -5.05
CA SER A 12 8.63 -2.74 -3.87
C SER A 12 8.37 -1.30 -3.44
N HIS A 13 8.75 -0.95 -2.21
CA HIS A 13 8.59 0.38 -1.64
C HIS A 13 9.65 1.38 -2.14
N VAL A 14 9.35 2.67 -1.95
CA VAL A 14 10.28 3.78 -2.23
C VAL A 14 11.30 3.94 -1.09
N GLN A 15 12.42 4.61 -1.36
CA GLN A 15 13.36 5.00 -0.30
C GLN A 15 12.70 5.92 0.74
N ASN A 16 13.39 6.08 1.89
CA ASN A 16 13.00 7.00 2.97
C ASN A 16 11.65 6.67 3.67
N THR A 17 11.17 5.44 3.54
CA THR A 17 10.02 4.93 4.29
C THR A 17 10.35 4.56 5.74
N GLY A 18 11.64 4.40 6.07
CA GLY A 18 12.11 4.06 7.42
C GLY A 18 11.92 2.59 7.80
N PHE A 19 11.56 1.70 6.86
CA PHE A 19 11.57 0.26 7.11
C PHE A 19 13.00 -0.27 7.28
N CYS A 20 13.19 -1.20 8.23
CA CYS A 20 14.51 -1.76 8.57
C CYS A 20 15.17 -2.54 7.43
N TYR A 21 14.40 -2.97 6.43
CA TYR A 21 14.86 -3.67 5.22
C TYR A 21 15.25 -2.73 4.07
N ASN A 22 15.36 -1.42 4.31
CA ASN A 22 15.97 -0.46 3.38
C ASN A 22 17.47 -0.71 3.12
N PHE A 23 18.10 -1.57 3.93
CA PHE A 23 19.47 -2.03 3.76
C PHE A 23 19.44 -3.54 3.48
N PRO A 24 19.87 -4.04 2.30
CA PRO A 24 20.59 -3.38 1.20
C PRO A 24 19.70 -2.67 0.15
N SER A 25 20.24 -1.59 -0.45
CA SER A 25 19.54 -0.63 -1.32
C SER A 25 18.88 -1.20 -2.59
N TYR A 26 19.30 -2.39 -3.05
CA TYR A 26 18.73 -3.04 -4.26
C TYR A 26 17.26 -3.47 -4.08
N ARG A 27 16.76 -3.51 -2.85
CA ARG A 27 15.36 -3.85 -2.56
C ARG A 27 14.41 -2.68 -2.76
N ASN A 28 14.92 -1.45 -2.94
CA ASN A 28 14.08 -0.28 -3.17
C ASN A 28 13.81 -0.10 -4.68
N LEU A 29 12.70 0.56 -5.01
CA LEU A 29 12.40 0.91 -6.40
C LEU A 29 13.52 1.82 -6.97
N GLN A 30 14.08 1.45 -8.13
CA GLN A 30 15.18 2.21 -8.76
C GLN A 30 14.72 3.62 -9.16
N GLY A 31 15.53 4.63 -8.82
CA GLY A 31 15.15 6.04 -9.05
C GLY A 31 13.93 6.43 -8.22
N SER A 32 13.81 5.93 -6.98
CA SER A 32 12.66 6.20 -6.11
C SER A 32 12.54 7.65 -5.67
N GLU A 33 13.60 8.45 -5.82
CA GLU A 33 13.67 9.85 -5.41
C GLU A 33 12.55 10.65 -6.08
N ARG A 34 12.33 10.46 -7.39
CA ARG A 34 11.22 11.10 -8.13
C ARG A 34 9.85 10.77 -7.54
N PHE A 35 9.66 9.55 -7.04
CA PHE A 35 8.40 9.16 -6.41
C PHE A 35 8.29 9.77 -5.01
N THR A 36 9.38 9.85 -4.25
CA THR A 36 9.36 10.55 -2.96
C THR A 36 9.03 12.04 -3.09
N GLU A 37 9.51 12.70 -4.15
CA GLU A 37 9.16 14.09 -4.45
C GLU A 37 7.69 14.26 -4.81
N VAL A 38 7.13 13.35 -5.61
CA VAL A 38 5.69 13.33 -5.89
C VAL A 38 4.90 13.13 -4.58
N LEU A 39 5.28 12.16 -3.75
CA LEU A 39 4.58 11.86 -2.49
C LEU A 39 4.68 12.98 -1.44
N LYS A 40 5.71 13.83 -1.49
CA LYS A 40 5.79 15.03 -0.65
C LYS A 40 4.74 16.07 -1.05
N ASN A 41 4.43 16.17 -2.34
CA ASN A 41 3.55 17.20 -2.89
C ASN A 41 2.11 16.73 -3.12
N GLU A 42 1.90 15.43 -3.30
CA GLU A 42 0.61 14.83 -3.64
C GLU A 42 0.26 13.75 -2.62
N LYS A 43 -0.93 13.86 -2.03
CA LYS A 43 -1.39 12.89 -1.03
C LYS A 43 -1.82 11.60 -1.73
N VAL A 44 -1.07 10.53 -1.45
CA VAL A 44 -1.42 9.13 -1.71
C VAL A 44 -1.84 8.51 -0.39
N GLU A 45 -3.09 8.03 -0.31
CA GLU A 45 -3.63 7.49 0.94
C GLU A 45 -2.96 6.18 1.34
N LEU A 46 -2.70 5.31 0.36
CA LEU A 46 -2.18 3.96 0.58
C LEU A 46 -1.18 3.58 -0.51
N TRP A 47 -0.04 3.06 -0.08
CA TRP A 47 0.97 2.45 -0.92
C TRP A 47 1.14 0.98 -0.52
N LEU A 48 0.62 0.08 -1.35
CA LEU A 48 0.80 -1.36 -1.23
C LEU A 48 2.08 -1.78 -1.96
N PHE A 49 2.90 -2.58 -1.29
CA PHE A 49 4.15 -3.10 -1.87
C PHE A 49 4.42 -4.54 -1.42
N GLY A 50 5.31 -5.24 -2.11
CA GLY A 50 5.75 -6.60 -1.78
C GLY A 50 7.27 -6.69 -1.70
N HIS A 51 7.86 -7.68 -2.38
CA HIS A 51 9.31 -7.90 -2.57
C HIS A 51 10.14 -8.24 -1.31
N THR A 52 9.68 -7.87 -0.12
CA THR A 52 10.48 -8.04 1.11
C THR A 52 10.54 -9.48 1.61
N HIS A 53 9.55 -10.32 1.27
CA HIS A 53 9.33 -11.66 1.85
C HIS A 53 9.30 -11.68 3.39
N ILE A 54 9.10 -10.52 4.02
CA ILE A 54 9.08 -10.39 5.48
C ILE A 54 7.67 -10.70 5.97
N PRO A 55 7.51 -11.70 6.87
CA PRO A 55 6.23 -12.03 7.47
C PRO A 55 5.61 -10.84 8.21
N SER A 56 4.30 -10.70 8.12
CA SER A 56 3.60 -9.59 8.76
C SER A 56 3.67 -9.60 10.28
N CYS A 57 3.88 -10.77 10.88
CA CYS A 57 4.01 -10.99 12.32
C CYS A 57 5.21 -10.29 12.95
N LEU A 58 6.22 -9.88 12.16
CA LEU A 58 7.41 -9.17 12.66
C LEU A 58 7.18 -7.67 12.89
N GLY A 59 5.93 -7.19 12.82
CA GLY A 59 5.55 -5.85 13.27
C GLY A 59 5.99 -4.67 12.38
N GLN A 60 6.70 -4.93 11.27
CA GLN A 60 7.19 -3.92 10.31
C GLN A 60 6.48 -3.98 8.95
N SER A 61 5.24 -4.49 8.93
CA SER A 61 4.45 -4.66 7.71
C SER A 61 3.65 -3.42 7.31
N LYS A 62 3.62 -2.39 8.16
CA LYS A 62 2.90 -1.15 7.91
C LYS A 62 3.60 0.06 8.53
N ARG A 63 3.51 1.21 7.88
CA ARG A 63 4.03 2.48 8.42
C ARG A 63 3.35 3.68 7.79
N THR A 64 2.97 4.65 8.62
CA THR A 64 2.60 5.99 8.15
C THR A 64 3.85 6.85 8.06
N VAL A 65 4.09 7.46 6.90
CA VAL A 65 5.28 8.29 6.67
C VAL A 65 4.85 9.74 6.51
N TYR A 66 4.89 10.49 7.62
CA TYR A 66 4.45 11.90 7.66
C TYR A 66 5.26 12.83 6.74
N SER A 67 6.56 12.55 6.56
CA SER A 67 7.41 13.28 5.61
C SER A 67 7.03 13.07 4.14
N LEU A 68 6.21 12.06 3.84
CA LEU A 68 5.65 11.77 2.52
C LEU A 68 4.14 12.03 2.53
N ASN A 69 3.76 13.21 3.05
CA ASN A 69 2.39 13.71 3.12
C ASN A 69 1.40 12.75 3.83
N GLY A 70 1.90 12.02 4.83
CA GLY A 70 1.10 11.07 5.61
C GLY A 70 0.72 9.79 4.87
N THR A 71 1.42 9.44 3.78
CA THR A 71 1.18 8.21 3.02
C THR A 71 1.34 6.98 3.93
N VAL A 72 0.37 6.06 3.87
CA VAL A 72 0.43 4.80 4.61
C VAL A 72 0.99 3.71 3.70
N PHE A 73 2.14 3.18 4.08
CA PHE A 73 2.80 2.07 3.40
C PHE A 73 2.39 0.76 4.06
N ILE A 74 1.94 -0.22 3.26
CA ILE A 74 1.61 -1.56 3.74
C ILE A 74 2.28 -2.60 2.85
N ASN A 75 3.13 -3.42 3.46
CA ASN A 75 3.68 -4.61 2.84
C ASN A 75 2.57 -5.67 2.75
N ALA A 76 2.30 -6.16 1.55
CA ALA A 76 1.35 -7.24 1.29
C ALA A 76 1.91 -8.62 1.71
N ALA A 77 3.14 -8.68 2.21
CA ALA A 77 3.85 -9.89 2.62
C ALA A 77 3.90 -10.95 1.49
N ALA A 78 4.21 -12.19 1.82
CA ALA A 78 4.36 -13.23 0.81
C ALA A 78 3.06 -14.02 0.57
N ILE A 79 2.89 -14.43 -0.68
CA ILE A 79 1.77 -15.27 -1.13
C ILE A 79 2.15 -16.75 -1.01
N ARG A 80 3.45 -17.04 -0.86
CA ARG A 80 4.02 -18.38 -0.83
C ARG A 80 4.51 -18.71 0.58
N GLU A 81 4.30 -19.96 0.97
CA GLU A 81 4.74 -20.54 2.24
C GLU A 81 6.19 -21.07 2.16
N ASP A 82 6.99 -20.56 1.22
CA ASP A 82 8.33 -21.09 0.91
C ASP A 82 9.47 -20.35 1.61
N TYR A 83 9.17 -19.30 2.37
CA TYR A 83 10.13 -18.58 3.21
C TYR A 83 9.81 -18.78 4.69
N PHE A 84 10.84 -18.98 5.53
CA PHE A 84 10.69 -19.20 6.98
C PHE A 84 9.73 -18.17 7.61
N PHE A 85 8.67 -18.66 8.27
CA PHE A 85 7.58 -17.89 8.89
C PHE A 85 6.69 -17.06 7.93
N SER A 86 6.83 -17.21 6.62
CA SER A 86 5.95 -16.60 5.63
C SER A 86 4.65 -17.39 5.52
N TYR A 87 3.52 -16.74 5.80
CA TYR A 87 2.20 -17.32 5.63
C TYR A 87 1.52 -16.71 4.40
N SER A 88 0.67 -17.48 3.74
CA SER A 88 -0.22 -16.93 2.72
C SER A 88 -1.14 -15.90 3.35
N GLU A 89 -0.95 -14.64 2.98
CA GLU A 89 -1.63 -13.49 3.55
C GLU A 89 -2.26 -12.62 2.47
N SER A 90 -3.29 -11.85 2.84
CA SER A 90 -3.84 -10.81 1.96
C SER A 90 -4.20 -9.55 2.70
N ARG A 91 -4.21 -8.44 1.95
CA ARG A 91 -4.70 -7.13 2.38
C ARG A 91 -6.00 -6.86 1.65
N ILE A 92 -7.07 -6.64 2.40
CA ILE A 92 -8.40 -6.35 1.85
C ILE A 92 -8.69 -4.88 2.13
N VAL A 93 -8.76 -4.09 1.07
CA VAL A 93 -9.08 -2.67 1.15
C VAL A 93 -10.60 -2.50 1.09
N ILE A 94 -11.17 -1.86 2.11
CA ILE A 94 -12.60 -1.63 2.26
C ILE A 94 -12.83 -0.13 2.26
N LEU A 95 -13.64 0.32 1.31
CA LEU A 95 -14.13 1.69 1.19
C LEU A 95 -15.65 1.67 1.33
N LYS A 96 -16.19 2.48 2.23
CA LYS A 96 -17.64 2.61 2.43
C LYS A 96 -18.12 3.90 1.80
N ASN A 97 -19.17 3.82 0.97
CA ASN A 97 -19.76 5.00 0.35
C ASN A 97 -20.14 6.05 1.41
N GLY A 98 -19.79 7.31 1.15
CA GLY A 98 -19.98 8.44 2.05
C GLY A 98 -18.97 8.56 3.20
N SER A 99 -18.06 7.60 3.38
CA SER A 99 -17.06 7.61 4.45
C SER A 99 -15.76 8.30 4.03
N ASP A 100 -15.13 9.04 4.94
CA ASP A 100 -13.75 9.54 4.81
C ASP A 100 -12.71 8.55 5.36
N ARG A 101 -13.10 7.28 5.59
CA ARG A 101 -12.21 6.24 6.09
C ARG A 101 -12.10 5.07 5.13
N MET A 102 -10.86 4.61 4.99
CA MET A 102 -10.50 3.35 4.35
C MET A 102 -10.01 2.39 5.41
N ILE A 103 -10.55 1.17 5.41
CA ILE A 103 -10.10 0.10 6.29
C ILE A 103 -9.30 -0.90 5.48
N VAL A 104 -8.08 -1.20 5.90
CA VAL A 104 -7.26 -2.25 5.32
C VAL A 104 -7.22 -3.42 6.29
N LYS A 105 -7.93 -4.49 5.96
CA LYS A 105 -7.96 -5.72 6.76
C LYS A 105 -6.85 -6.68 6.36
N PHE A 106 -6.39 -7.43 7.34
CA PHE A 106 -5.45 -8.51 7.16
C PHE A 106 -6.18 -9.86 7.23
N ARG A 107 -5.93 -10.73 6.25
CA ARG A 107 -6.43 -12.10 6.26
C ARG A 107 -5.26 -13.08 6.19
N ASP A 108 -5.21 -13.97 7.17
CA ASP A 108 -4.33 -15.14 7.21
C ASP A 108 -5.09 -16.31 6.57
N HIS A 109 -4.58 -16.81 5.45
CA HIS A 109 -5.26 -17.87 4.69
C HIS A 109 -5.04 -19.26 5.28
N ARG A 110 -4.00 -19.45 6.11
CA ARG A 110 -3.75 -20.71 6.80
C ARG A 110 -4.78 -20.93 7.90
N SER A 111 -5.00 -19.93 8.75
CA SER A 111 -6.05 -19.99 9.78
C SER A 111 -7.44 -19.65 9.25
N ARG A 112 -7.54 -19.11 8.02
CA ARG A 112 -8.76 -18.60 7.39
C ARG A 112 -9.43 -17.46 8.17
N GLN A 113 -8.68 -16.76 9.01
CA GLN A 113 -9.18 -15.72 9.90
C GLN A 113 -8.69 -14.33 9.50
N TYR A 114 -9.50 -13.33 9.83
CA TYR A 114 -9.04 -11.94 9.88
C TYR A 114 -8.25 -11.72 11.17
N ARG A 115 -7.17 -10.94 11.10
CA ARG A 115 -6.40 -10.54 12.29
C ARG A 115 -6.54 -9.05 12.52
N ASP A 116 -7.24 -8.67 13.58
CA ASP A 116 -7.57 -7.27 13.87
C ASP A 116 -6.34 -6.44 14.23
N PHE A 117 -5.30 -7.04 14.85
CA PHE A 117 -4.06 -6.34 15.19
C PHE A 117 -3.29 -5.77 13.98
N HIS A 118 -3.56 -6.31 12.78
CA HIS A 118 -2.99 -5.82 11.53
C HIS A 118 -3.94 -4.91 10.74
N GLU A 119 -5.15 -4.66 11.23
CA GLU A 119 -6.08 -3.72 10.61
C GLU A 119 -5.53 -2.29 10.66
N VAL A 120 -5.75 -1.55 9.58
CA VAL A 120 -5.36 -0.14 9.48
C VAL A 120 -6.56 0.70 9.06
N SER A 121 -6.86 1.73 9.85
CA SER A 121 -7.84 2.76 9.51
C SER A 121 -7.11 3.99 8.98
N ILE A 122 -7.36 4.34 7.72
CA ILE A 122 -6.70 5.41 6.99
C ILE A 122 -7.72 6.51 6.71
N ARG A 123 -7.41 7.75 7.11
CA ARG A 123 -8.25 8.91 6.80
C ARG A 123 -7.98 9.42 5.39
N LEU A 124 -9.00 9.35 4.55
CA LEU A 124 -9.01 9.80 3.17
C LEU A 124 -8.98 11.33 3.12
N LYS A 125 -8.40 11.90 2.05
CA LYS A 125 -8.45 13.37 1.85
C LYS A 125 -9.83 13.88 1.42
N THR A 126 -10.66 13.00 0.87
CA THR A 126 -12.06 13.27 0.54
C THR A 126 -12.93 12.07 0.92
N ARG A 127 -14.24 12.27 1.07
CA ARG A 127 -15.19 11.17 1.29
C ARG A 127 -15.26 10.30 0.04
N PHE A 128 -15.21 8.98 0.22
CA PHE A 128 -15.38 8.04 -0.87
C PHE A 128 -16.81 8.09 -1.40
N ARG A 129 -16.95 8.26 -2.71
CA ARG A 129 -18.23 8.23 -3.41
C ARG A 129 -18.21 7.09 -4.43
N TYR A 130 -19.04 6.09 -4.21
CA TYR A 130 -19.25 5.01 -5.17
C TYR A 130 -20.39 5.39 -6.11
N THR A 131 -20.09 5.56 -7.40
CA THR A 131 -21.08 5.93 -8.43
C THR A 131 -21.85 4.74 -8.98
N GLY A 132 -21.51 3.51 -8.57
CA GLY A 132 -22.11 2.28 -9.12
C GLY A 132 -21.48 1.82 -10.44
N GLU A 133 -20.60 2.63 -11.03
CA GLU A 133 -19.88 2.30 -12.24
C GLU A 133 -18.73 1.32 -11.96
N LYS A 134 -18.45 0.44 -12.92
CA LYS A 134 -17.29 -0.45 -12.84
C LYS A 134 -15.99 0.36 -12.91
N PRO A 135 -14.91 -0.05 -12.21
CA PRO A 135 -13.62 0.61 -12.35
C PRO A 135 -13.17 0.63 -13.81
N VAL A 136 -12.82 1.81 -14.31
CA VAL A 136 -12.19 1.96 -15.63
C VAL A 136 -10.70 1.69 -15.48
N MET A 137 -10.22 0.64 -16.15
CA MET A 137 -8.80 0.31 -16.15
C MET A 137 -8.08 1.12 -17.22
N ASN A 138 -7.44 2.22 -16.80
CA ASN A 138 -6.58 2.99 -17.68
C ASN A 138 -5.19 2.32 -17.74
N VAL A 139 -4.82 1.76 -18.89
CA VAL A 139 -3.48 1.23 -19.12
C VAL A 139 -2.60 2.37 -19.64
N TYR A 140 -1.65 2.83 -18.81
CA TYR A 140 -0.64 3.76 -19.29
C TYR A 140 0.24 3.07 -20.33
N ARG A 141 0.22 3.58 -21.57
CA ARG A 141 1.13 3.18 -22.65
C ARG A 141 2.14 4.31 -22.85
N PRO A 142 3.43 4.08 -22.61
CA PRO A 142 4.44 5.10 -22.88
C PRO A 142 4.39 5.50 -24.37
N GLY A 143 4.30 6.80 -24.67
CA GLY A 143 4.37 7.32 -26.04
C GLY A 143 3.06 7.75 -26.70
N GLN A 144 1.92 7.68 -26.00
CA GLN A 144 0.68 8.31 -26.46
C GLN A 144 0.23 9.38 -25.47
N SER A 145 0.72 10.60 -25.67
CA SER A 145 0.15 11.82 -25.08
C SER A 145 -1.08 12.20 -25.88
N GLY A 146 -2.25 12.16 -25.24
CA GLY A 146 -3.44 12.91 -25.66
C GLY A 146 -3.41 14.32 -25.09
#